data_AF-A0A2H3DFN9-F1
#
_entry.id   AF-A0A2H3DFN9-F1
#
_cell.length_a   1.000
_cell.length_b   1.000
_cell.length_c   1.000
_cell.angle_alpha   90.00
_cell.angle_beta   90.00
_cell.angle_gamma   90.00
#
_symmetry.space_group_name_H-M   'P 1'
#
loop_
_entity.id
_entity.type
_entity.pdbx_description
1 polymer ?
#
loop_
_entity_poly.entity_id
_entity_poly.type
_entity_poly.pdbx_seq_one_letter_code
_entity_poly.pdbx_strand_id
1 'polypeptide(L)'
;LHQETVTKWMDSSRKRWSKTTVKNIECRHALAGTKRAGILGKDSDLVKYITNTLKDIQKSELPVSVAVRRAIMIAMIRGHDKTLLQHFKCSEKYVCAFYQSVLNWTPHAVTHVAAQIFENTSELCECAFFRLLYAIK
;
A
#
# COMPACT_ATOMS: atom_id res chain seq x y z
N LEU A 1 -0.47 -8.89 -9.36
CA LEU A 1 -1.68 -8.11 -9.71
C LEU A 1 -2.74 -9.13 -10.10
N HIS A 2 -3.86 -9.20 -9.38
CA HIS A 2 -4.89 -10.22 -9.61
C HIS A 2 -5.70 -9.87 -10.87
N GLN A 3 -6.09 -10.85 -11.68
CA GLN A 3 -6.87 -10.61 -12.91
C GLN A 3 -8.18 -9.86 -12.63
N GLU A 4 -8.82 -10.17 -11.50
CA GLU A 4 -10.04 -9.52 -11.02
C GLU A 4 -9.87 -8.02 -10.73
N THR A 5 -8.68 -7.59 -10.34
CA THR A 5 -8.40 -6.18 -10.11
C THR A 5 -8.31 -5.43 -11.44
N VAL A 6 -7.73 -6.06 -12.45
CA VAL A 6 -7.59 -5.49 -13.79
C VAL A 6 -8.94 -5.43 -14.50
N THR A 7 -9.79 -6.45 -14.35
CA THR A 7 -11.15 -6.44 -14.93
C THR A 7 -12.03 -5.35 -14.31
N LYS A 8 -11.90 -5.03 -13.02
CA LYS A 8 -12.61 -3.90 -12.39
C LYS A 8 -12.21 -2.53 -12.98
N TRP A 9 -11.00 -2.40 -13.52
CA TRP A 9 -10.55 -1.16 -14.15
C TRP A 9 -11.04 -1.00 -15.58
N MET A 10 -11.45 -2.09 -16.20
CA MET A 10 -11.95 -2.12 -17.57
C MET A 10 -13.48 -2.03 -17.59
N ASP A 11 -14.02 -1.51 -18.68
CA ASP A 11 -15.44 -1.57 -18.97
C ASP A 11 -15.83 -3.03 -19.25
N SER A 12 -16.90 -3.53 -18.64
CA SER A 12 -17.36 -4.91 -18.83
C SER A 12 -17.81 -5.19 -20.27
N SER A 13 -18.17 -4.14 -21.01
CA SER A 13 -18.70 -4.25 -22.38
C SER A 13 -17.63 -4.04 -23.47
N ARG A 14 -16.48 -3.45 -23.14
CA ARG A 14 -15.45 -3.05 -24.11
C ARG A 14 -14.05 -3.23 -23.53
N LYS A 15 -13.07 -3.63 -24.35
CA LYS A 15 -11.62 -3.63 -24.00
C LYS A 15 -11.07 -2.19 -23.86
N ARG A 16 -11.67 -1.37 -23.00
CA ARG A 16 -11.32 0.02 -22.73
C ARG A 16 -11.37 0.25 -21.22
N TRP A 17 -10.64 1.24 -20.74
CA TRP A 17 -10.72 1.68 -19.34
C TRP A 17 -12.14 2.13 -18.99
N SER A 18 -12.63 1.77 -17.81
CA SER A 18 -13.92 2.26 -17.33
C SER A 18 -13.87 3.78 -17.15
N LYS A 19 -15.01 4.45 -17.32
CA LYS A 19 -15.11 5.92 -17.14
C LYS A 19 -14.61 6.36 -15.76
N THR A 20 -14.87 5.54 -14.73
CA THR A 20 -14.38 5.76 -13.37
C THR A 20 -12.85 5.68 -13.29
N THR A 21 -12.25 4.69 -13.93
CA THR A 21 -10.78 4.57 -13.98
C THR A 21 -10.14 5.76 -14.71
N VAL A 22 -10.70 6.19 -15.83
CA VAL A 22 -10.22 7.38 -16.58
C VAL A 22 -10.30 8.62 -15.69
N LYS A 23 -11.45 8.87 -15.06
CA LYS A 23 -11.64 10.00 -14.13
C LYS A 23 -10.68 9.92 -12.93
N ASN A 24 -10.43 8.73 -12.39
CA ASN A 24 -9.48 8.54 -11.30
C ASN A 24 -8.04 8.85 -11.73
N ILE A 25 -7.66 8.48 -12.96
CA ILE A 25 -6.36 8.83 -13.56
C ILE A 25 -6.25 10.35 -13.75
N GLU A 26 -7.28 11.00 -14.29
CA GLU A 26 -7.35 12.46 -14.45
C GLU A 26 -7.25 13.19 -13.11
N CYS A 27 -7.93 12.69 -12.08
CA CYS A 27 -7.88 13.20 -10.71
C CYS A 27 -6.59 12.80 -9.95
N ARG A 28 -5.63 12.15 -10.62
CA ARG A 28 -4.33 11.71 -10.06
C ARG A 28 -4.47 10.81 -8.83
N HIS A 29 -5.52 10.00 -8.77
CA HIS A 29 -5.64 8.97 -7.73
C HIS A 29 -4.58 7.89 -7.95
N ALA A 30 -4.02 7.40 -6.84
CA ALA A 30 -3.03 6.33 -6.90
C ALA A 30 -3.71 5.03 -7.34
N LEU A 31 -3.21 4.45 -8.44
CA LEU A 31 -3.63 3.12 -8.86
C LEU A 31 -2.97 2.09 -7.94
N ALA A 32 -3.81 1.35 -7.23
CA ALA A 32 -3.35 0.40 -6.22
C ALA A 32 -2.50 -0.72 -6.84
N GLY A 33 -1.40 -1.08 -6.19
CA GLY A 33 -0.54 -2.20 -6.59
C GLY A 33 0.25 -2.02 -7.89
N THR A 34 0.37 -0.79 -8.39
CA THR A 34 1.12 -0.48 -9.63
C THR A 34 2.64 -0.40 -9.46
N LYS A 35 3.15 -0.48 -8.21
CA LYS A 35 4.57 -0.29 -7.86
C LYS A 35 5.14 1.08 -8.24
N ARG A 36 4.29 2.06 -8.58
CA ARG A 36 4.71 3.40 -8.97
C ARG A 36 4.96 4.26 -7.74
N ALA A 37 6.23 4.52 -7.43
CA ALA A 37 6.65 5.38 -6.31
C ALA A 37 6.66 6.89 -6.64
N GLY A 38 6.24 7.28 -7.85
CA GLY A 38 6.26 8.68 -8.29
C GLY A 38 7.68 9.23 -8.38
N ILE A 39 7.94 10.37 -7.73
CA ILE A 39 9.24 11.06 -7.79
C ILE A 39 10.40 10.22 -7.25
N LEU A 40 10.15 9.38 -6.24
CA LEU A 40 11.14 8.45 -5.69
C LEU A 40 11.40 7.26 -6.62
N GLY A 41 10.58 7.05 -7.66
CA GLY A 41 10.73 5.92 -8.57
C GLY A 41 12.01 5.92 -9.40
N LYS A 42 12.72 7.05 -9.46
CA LYS A 42 14.07 7.13 -10.07
C LYS A 42 15.15 6.47 -9.21
N ASP A 43 14.90 6.34 -7.92
CA ASP A 43 15.83 5.77 -6.94
C ASP A 43 15.25 4.46 -6.39
N SER A 44 15.57 3.36 -7.07
CA SER A 44 14.98 2.06 -6.75
C SER A 44 15.41 1.52 -5.38
N ASP A 45 16.58 1.92 -4.90
CA ASP A 45 17.13 1.43 -3.65
C ASP A 45 16.52 2.17 -2.46
N LEU A 46 16.34 3.50 -2.57
CA LEU A 46 15.57 4.26 -1.60
C LEU A 46 14.12 3.78 -1.50
N VAL A 47 13.48 3.47 -2.64
CA VAL A 47 12.11 2.92 -2.65
C VAL A 47 12.07 1.56 -1.96
N LYS A 48 13.02 0.66 -2.21
CA LYS A 48 13.08 -0.64 -1.53
C LYS A 48 13.32 -0.47 -0.03
N TYR A 49 14.24 0.41 0.36
CA TYR A 49 14.56 0.70 1.75
C TYR A 49 13.32 1.18 2.51
N ILE A 50 12.65 2.22 2.00
CA ILE A 50 11.39 2.73 2.55
C ILE A 50 10.33 1.62 2.60
N THR A 51 10.16 0.86 1.53
CA THR A 51 9.16 -0.22 1.43
C THR A 51 9.38 -1.28 2.51
N ASN A 52 10.63 -1.69 2.73
CA ASN A 52 10.97 -2.72 3.71
C ASN A 52 10.71 -2.23 5.13
N THR A 53 11.18 -1.03 5.50
CA THR A 53 10.94 -0.51 6.84
C THR A 53 9.47 -0.30 7.14
N LEU A 54 8.69 0.16 6.16
CA LEU A 54 7.24 0.32 6.34
C LEU A 54 6.51 -1.03 6.48
N LYS A 55 7.01 -2.10 5.84
CA LYS A 55 6.51 -3.46 6.05
C LYS A 55 6.88 -3.98 7.44
N ASP A 56 8.07 -3.69 7.93
CA ASP A 56 8.50 -4.14 9.26
C ASP A 56 7.70 -3.44 10.37
N ILE A 57 7.41 -2.15 10.21
CA ILE A 57 6.48 -1.42 11.07
C ILE A 57 5.10 -2.07 11.06
N GLN A 58 4.62 -2.53 9.90
CA GLN A 58 3.34 -3.23 9.86
C GLN A 58 3.39 -4.57 10.61
N LYS A 59 4.47 -5.35 10.44
CA LYS A 59 4.64 -6.62 11.16
C LYS A 59 4.71 -6.44 12.68
N SER A 60 5.08 -5.25 13.16
CA SER A 60 5.07 -4.93 14.58
C SER A 60 3.66 -4.65 15.14
N GLU A 61 2.62 -4.71 14.30
CA GLU A 61 1.21 -4.46 14.65
C GLU A 61 0.94 -3.08 15.27
N LEU A 62 1.91 -2.17 15.21
CA LEU A 62 1.78 -0.82 15.74
C LEU A 62 0.88 0.03 14.83
N PRO A 63 -0.20 0.62 15.36
CA PRO A 63 -1.05 1.53 14.61
C PRO A 63 -0.31 2.86 14.37
N VAL A 64 0.41 2.95 13.25
CA VAL A 64 1.14 4.17 12.89
C VAL A 64 0.25 5.11 12.09
N SER A 65 0.05 6.34 12.57
CA SER A 65 -0.71 7.38 11.87
C SER A 65 -0.01 7.84 10.58
N VAL A 66 -0.76 8.46 9.66
CA VAL A 66 -0.19 8.99 8.41
C VAL A 66 0.90 10.04 8.68
N ALA A 67 0.73 10.86 9.73
CA ALA A 67 1.71 11.85 10.15
C ALA A 67 3.05 11.20 10.59
N VAL A 68 2.99 10.11 11.35
CA VAL A 68 4.20 9.39 11.79
C VAL A 68 4.87 8.68 10.60
N ARG A 69 4.09 8.03 9.71
CA ARG A 69 4.62 7.44 8.46
C ARG A 69 5.32 8.48 7.60
N ARG A 70 4.73 9.67 7.49
CA ARG A 70 5.33 10.81 6.79
C ARG A 70 6.65 11.23 7.42
N ALA A 71 6.71 11.35 8.75
CA ALA A 71 7.94 11.71 9.45
C ALA A 71 9.06 10.68 9.20
N ILE A 72 8.72 9.38 9.25
CA ILE A 72 9.65 8.28 8.95
C ILE A 72 10.15 8.37 7.51
N MET A 73 9.26 8.52 6.52
CA MET A 73 9.67 8.68 5.12
C MET A 73 10.55 9.91 4.91
N ILE A 74 10.25 11.04 5.55
CA ILE A 74 11.09 12.25 5.48
C ILE A 74 12.47 11.98 6.08
N ALA A 75 12.55 11.31 7.24
CA ALA A 75 13.82 10.97 7.87
C ALA A 75 14.67 10.05 6.98
N MET A 76 14.07 9.03 6.36
CA MET A 76 14.75 8.14 5.41
C MET A 76 15.25 8.88 4.18
N ILE A 77 14.42 9.73 3.57
CA ILE A 77 14.83 10.53 2.42
C ILE A 77 15.98 11.47 2.82
N ARG A 78 15.93 12.11 3.99
CA ARG A 78 17.03 12.97 4.48
C ARG A 78 18.33 12.20 4.75
N GLY A 79 18.23 10.96 5.20
CA GLY A 79 19.39 10.10 5.44
C GLY A 79 20.05 9.65 4.14
N HIS A 80 19.27 9.46 3.09
CA HIS A 80 19.74 9.02 1.77
C HIS A 80 20.20 10.18 0.89
N ASP A 81 19.30 11.13 0.62
CA ASP A 81 19.57 12.32 -0.18
C ASP A 81 18.64 13.49 0.23
N LYS A 82 19.22 14.48 0.89
CA LYS A 82 18.49 15.67 1.35
C LYS A 82 18.01 16.56 0.19
N THR A 83 18.66 16.52 -0.97
CA THR A 83 18.33 17.37 -2.12
C THR A 83 16.97 16.99 -2.74
N LEU A 84 16.55 15.73 -2.59
CA LEU A 84 15.22 15.27 -3.01
C LEU A 84 14.11 16.10 -2.35
N LEU A 85 14.26 16.46 -1.07
CA LEU A 85 13.24 17.24 -0.36
C LEU A 85 13.22 18.72 -0.74
N GLN A 86 14.23 19.22 -1.47
CA GLN A 86 14.20 20.57 -2.04
C GLN A 86 13.29 20.63 -3.27
N HIS A 87 13.24 19.54 -4.05
CA HIS A 87 12.48 19.43 -5.29
C HIS A 87 11.09 18.81 -5.08
N PHE A 88 10.86 18.23 -3.89
CA PHE A 88 9.66 17.47 -3.60
C PHE A 88 9.19 17.65 -2.16
N LYS A 89 7.91 17.96 -2.00
CA LYS A 89 7.23 17.94 -0.71
C LYS A 89 6.61 16.57 -0.43
N CYS A 90 7.21 15.83 0.51
CA CYS A 90 6.58 14.64 1.09
C CYS A 90 5.33 15.06 1.88
N SER A 91 4.19 15.08 1.19
CA SER A 91 2.87 15.40 1.75
C SER A 91 2.18 14.13 2.23
N GLU A 92 1.22 14.25 3.15
CA GLU A 92 0.41 13.10 3.58
C GLU A 92 -0.34 12.45 2.42
N LYS A 93 -0.83 13.26 1.47
CA LYS A 93 -1.45 12.76 0.23
C LYS A 93 -0.48 11.90 -0.57
N TYR A 94 0.78 12.30 -0.68
CA TYR A 94 1.80 11.48 -1.34
C TYR A 94 2.08 10.19 -0.57
N VAL A 95 2.19 10.25 0.77
CA VAL A 95 2.41 9.06 1.59
C VAL A 95 1.27 8.07 1.38
N CYS A 96 0.01 8.50 1.48
CA CYS A 96 -1.14 7.65 1.19
C CYS A 96 -1.09 7.07 -0.23
N ALA A 97 -0.75 7.88 -1.23
CA ALA A 97 -0.60 7.43 -2.60
C ALA A 97 0.51 6.38 -2.77
N PHE A 98 1.65 6.57 -2.10
CA PHE A 98 2.78 5.63 -2.08
C PHE A 98 2.38 4.30 -1.45
N TYR A 99 1.69 4.33 -0.31
CA TYR A 99 1.16 3.12 0.32
C TYR A 99 0.18 2.37 -0.60
N GLN A 100 -0.72 3.10 -1.25
CA GLN A 100 -1.68 2.50 -2.18
C GLN A 100 -0.98 1.92 -3.41
N SER A 101 -0.05 2.65 -4.02
CA SER A 101 0.59 2.19 -5.26
C SER A 101 1.65 1.12 -5.05
N VAL A 102 2.50 1.26 -4.01
CA VAL A 102 3.65 0.38 -3.76
C VAL A 102 3.27 -0.80 -2.86
N LEU A 103 2.52 -0.54 -1.79
CA LEU A 103 2.12 -1.58 -0.83
C LEU A 103 0.72 -2.15 -1.09
N ASN A 104 -0.04 -1.60 -2.05
CA ASN A 104 -1.43 -1.97 -2.32
C ASN A 104 -2.36 -1.74 -1.11
N TRP A 105 -2.05 -0.76 -0.25
CA TRP A 105 -2.80 -0.53 0.99
C TRP A 105 -3.47 0.82 1.04
N THR A 106 -4.70 0.82 1.54
CA THR A 106 -5.44 2.02 1.96
C THR A 106 -5.71 1.92 3.46
N PRO A 107 -5.77 3.03 4.22
CA PRO A 107 -6.21 3.01 5.62
C PRO A 107 -7.57 2.31 5.81
N HIS A 108 -8.47 2.47 4.83
CA HIS A 108 -9.79 1.83 4.81
C HIS A 108 -9.76 0.32 4.54
N ALA A 109 -8.76 -0.20 3.81
CA ALA A 109 -8.67 -1.63 3.54
C ALA A 109 -8.39 -2.44 4.82
N VAL A 110 -7.60 -1.88 5.73
CA VAL A 110 -7.29 -2.53 7.02
C VAL A 110 -8.51 -2.53 7.94
N THR A 111 -9.24 -1.41 8.03
CA THR A 111 -10.48 -1.33 8.83
C THR A 111 -11.62 -2.13 8.23
N HIS A 112 -11.71 -2.27 6.90
CA HIS A 112 -12.73 -3.11 6.26
C HIS A 112 -12.47 -4.61 6.47
N VAL A 113 -11.19 -5.04 6.51
CA VAL A 113 -10.82 -6.42 6.88
C VAL A 113 -11.04 -6.66 8.37
N ALA A 114 -10.70 -5.69 9.22
CA ALA A 114 -10.96 -5.76 10.66
C ALA A 114 -12.46 -5.73 11.01
N ALA A 115 -13.29 -5.05 10.22
CA ALA A 115 -14.75 -5.05 10.40
C ALA A 115 -15.41 -6.37 9.96
N GLN A 116 -14.71 -7.20 9.18
CA GLN A 116 -15.15 -8.56 8.80
C GLN A 116 -14.64 -9.64 9.77
N ILE A 117 -14.08 -9.24 10.91
CA ILE A 117 -13.72 -10.13 12.03
C ILE A 117 -15.03 -10.68 12.62
N PHE A 118 -15.43 -11.88 12.21
CA PHE A 118 -16.51 -12.64 12.82
C PHE A 118 -16.12 -13.04 14.27
N GLU A 119 -17.11 -13.19 15.16
CA GLU A 119 -16.93 -13.42 16.60
C GLU A 119 -15.99 -14.61 16.96
N ASN A 120 -15.81 -15.59 16.06
CA ASN A 120 -14.93 -16.75 16.26
C ASN A 120 -13.50 -16.55 15.72
N THR A 121 -12.99 -15.33 15.70
CA THR A 121 -11.69 -15.03 15.07
C THR A 121 -10.51 -15.68 15.78
N SER A 122 -10.57 -15.89 17.10
CA SER A 122 -9.52 -16.63 17.82
C SER A 122 -9.47 -18.11 17.42
N GLU A 123 -10.62 -18.79 17.37
CA GLU A 123 -10.72 -20.20 16.97
C GLU A 123 -10.37 -20.41 15.48
N LEU A 124 -10.75 -19.48 14.61
CA LEU A 124 -10.42 -19.52 13.19
C LEU A 124 -8.93 -19.25 12.94
N CYS A 125 -8.30 -18.36 13.72
CA CYS A 125 -6.85 -18.13 13.68
C CYS A 125 -6.08 -19.35 14.21
N GLU A 126 -6.52 -19.97 15.31
CA GLU A 126 -5.93 -21.23 15.81
C GLU A 126 -6.12 -22.38 14.79
N CYS A 127 -7.31 -22.55 14.22
CA CYS A 127 -7.55 -23.57 13.20
C CYS A 127 -6.72 -23.33 11.92
N ALA A 128 -6.53 -22.07 11.51
CA ALA A 128 -5.66 -21.73 10.39
C ALA A 128 -4.19 -22.00 10.70
N PHE A 129 -3.75 -21.72 11.93
CA PHE A 129 -2.41 -22.01 12.42
C PHE A 129 -2.11 -23.52 12.48
N PHE A 130 -3.03 -24.33 13.01
CA PHE A 130 -2.90 -25.79 13.05
C PHE A 130 -2.95 -26.45 11.68
N ARG A 131 -3.77 -25.94 10.74
CA ARG A 131 -3.78 -26.43 9.34
C ARG A 131 -2.48 -26.12 8.60
N LEU A 132 -1.84 -24.98 8.89
CA LEU A 132 -0.52 -24.66 8.37
C LEU A 132 0.56 -25.62 8.90
N LEU A 133 0.52 -25.95 10.19
CA LEU A 133 1.44 -26.92 10.82
C LEU A 133 1.30 -28.34 10.25
N TYR A 134 0.08 -28.79 9.96
CA TYR A 134 -0.17 -30.15 9.43
C TYR A 134 0.17 -30.29 7.94
N ALA A 135 0.11 -29.20 7.18
CA ALA A 135 0.44 -29.17 5.75
C ALA A 135 1.95 -29.03 5.46
N ILE A 136 2.77 -28.78 6.49
CA ILE A 136 4.24 -28.70 6.41
C ILE A 136 4.89 -30.04 6.83
N LYS A 137 4.19 -31.16 6.62
CA LYS A 137 4.76 -32.50 6.75
C LYS A 137 4.84 -33.20 5.40
#